data_AF-A0A7C3BF69-F1
#
_entry.id   AF-A0A7C3BF69-F1
#
_cell.length_a   1.000
_cell.length_b   1.000
_cell.length_c   1.000
_cell.angle_alpha   90.00
_cell.angle_beta   90.00
_cell.angle_gamma   90.00
#
_symmetry.space_group_name_H-M   'P 1'
#
loop_
_entity.id
_entity.type
_entity.pdbx_description
1 polymer ?
#
loop_
_entity_poly.entity_id
_entity_poly.type
_entity_poly.pdbx_seq_one_letter_code
_entity_poly.pdbx_strand_id
1 'polypeptide(L)'
;MSLAIFLLALVLFPATVFADPPPEHQHIEAYTGPETCEVCHLGDAEEVMHSVHYTWAEKMDHYSPLPGSIARINWLGVLNPEMKIAGGCGRCHVGGGPMPGTPEAEAPEARVKIDCLICHAEVYDMNARYPEQDEEGVWTLPGDMSLKAARSAARPTAEACLRCHINAGGGKLFKRGVDFAPVADKHADEAAGDVHADSGMVCVDCHQGQDHKVYGYAPTLWSRDYEERLTCEACHTDVPHENPLIDKKHTRLDCRTCHIRTTGGLMKRDWTAEPVYSPITELYGPVDEVAPPNSVDPIYKWYNGGRFKPGQWPGDFDDPNARLQPFKLFQATAPVDAASGQPIPLKLGVYFKTGDLEKAIVAGAKDAGMDYSGAWRAKTFNIPFQLSHGILPADEAITCQECHTPAGRLDFAELGYGEENVALLTSLASPDAGQPKTLQVKVAPRAEPLPKTSLEEPPPSVPKALEIPWTPAAAILIIIVVIAIVLYLLLRLKKEVNA
;
A
#
# COMPACT_ATOMS: atom_id res chain seq x y z
N MET A 1 -36.73 50.39 -29.79
CA MET A 1 -36.63 50.11 -28.34
C MET A 1 -37.26 48.75 -28.06
N SER A 2 -36.43 47.73 -27.87
CA SER A 2 -36.77 46.51 -27.11
C SER A 2 -35.46 45.79 -26.86
N LEU A 3 -35.00 45.90 -25.62
CA LEU A 3 -33.75 45.34 -25.10
C LEU A 3 -34.03 43.88 -24.74
N ALA A 4 -33.36 42.93 -25.41
CA ALA A 4 -33.44 41.52 -25.09
C ALA A 4 -32.55 41.20 -23.89
N ILE A 5 -33.15 40.72 -22.81
CA ILE A 5 -32.48 40.29 -21.58
C ILE A 5 -31.93 38.88 -21.83
N PHE A 6 -30.61 38.74 -21.80
CA PHE A 6 -29.92 37.45 -21.74
C PHE A 6 -30.04 36.88 -20.32
N LEU A 7 -30.75 35.76 -20.19
CA LEU A 7 -30.80 34.95 -18.97
C LEU A 7 -29.55 34.07 -18.94
N LEU A 8 -28.62 34.42 -18.03
CA LEU A 8 -27.44 33.61 -17.71
C LEU A 8 -27.91 32.40 -16.89
N ALA A 9 -27.90 31.20 -17.49
CA ALA A 9 -28.14 29.97 -16.77
C ALA A 9 -26.93 29.67 -15.87
N LEU A 10 -27.09 29.86 -14.57
CA LEU A 10 -26.13 29.43 -13.56
C LEU A 10 -26.12 27.89 -13.54
N VAL A 11 -25.08 27.28 -14.11
CA VAL A 11 -24.80 25.85 -13.92
C VAL A 11 -24.32 25.68 -12.49
N LEU A 12 -25.22 25.30 -11.60
CA LEU A 12 -24.89 24.84 -10.26
C LEU A 12 -24.18 23.49 -10.41
N PHE A 13 -22.85 23.49 -10.28
CA PHE A 13 -22.12 22.26 -10.00
C PHE A 13 -22.66 21.68 -8.68
N PRO A 14 -22.93 20.37 -8.59
CA PRO A 14 -23.21 19.76 -7.30
C PRO A 14 -21.99 19.97 -6.42
N ALA A 15 -22.15 20.77 -5.36
CA ALA A 15 -21.20 20.74 -4.26
C ALA A 15 -21.13 19.30 -3.78
N THR A 16 -19.94 18.71 -3.80
CA THR A 16 -19.68 17.45 -3.11
C THR A 16 -20.11 17.66 -1.67
N VAL A 17 -21.22 17.03 -1.29
CA VAL A 17 -21.66 16.95 0.09
C VAL A 17 -20.65 16.04 0.76
N PHE A 18 -19.62 16.63 1.37
CA PHE A 18 -18.85 15.92 2.37
C PHE A 18 -19.85 15.50 3.45
N ALA A 19 -19.93 14.21 3.73
CA ALA A 19 -20.71 13.73 4.86
C ALA A 19 -20.28 14.50 6.10
N ASP A 20 -21.24 14.93 6.93
CA ASP A 20 -20.89 15.50 8.22
C ASP A 20 -20.02 14.49 8.97
N PRO A 21 -18.85 14.89 9.50
CA PRO A 21 -17.97 13.98 10.21
C PRO A 21 -18.74 13.35 11.37
N PRO A 22 -18.46 12.07 11.70
CA PRO A 22 -19.21 11.36 12.74
C PRO A 22 -19.22 12.17 14.06
N PRO A 23 -20.35 12.18 14.78
CA PRO A 23 -20.51 12.97 16.00
C PRO A 23 -19.52 12.56 17.11
N GLU A 24 -18.90 11.39 16.97
CA GLU A 24 -18.08 10.73 17.98
C GLU A 24 -16.83 11.53 18.37
N HIS A 25 -16.19 12.27 17.45
CA HIS A 25 -14.96 13.01 17.74
C HIS A 25 -15.14 14.53 17.90
N GLN A 26 -16.36 15.07 17.77
CA GLN A 26 -16.59 16.52 17.84
C GLN A 26 -16.25 17.14 19.20
N HIS A 27 -16.16 16.31 20.25
CA HIS A 27 -15.81 16.72 21.61
C HIS A 27 -14.32 16.98 21.82
N ILE A 28 -13.44 16.65 20.86
CA ILE A 28 -12.00 16.91 20.97
C ILE A 28 -11.77 18.42 20.95
N GLU A 29 -11.32 19.01 22.06
CA GLU A 29 -11.05 20.46 22.18
C GLU A 29 -9.58 20.82 21.94
N ALA A 30 -8.67 19.85 22.11
CA ALA A 30 -7.25 19.94 21.79
C ALA A 30 -6.76 18.57 21.31
N TYR A 31 -5.85 18.55 20.34
CA TYR A 31 -5.17 17.34 19.89
C TYR A 31 -3.67 17.50 20.10
N THR A 32 -3.09 16.66 20.95
CA THR A 32 -1.66 16.69 21.33
C THR A 32 -0.91 15.43 20.88
N GLY A 33 -1.54 14.61 20.04
CA GLY A 33 -0.97 13.38 19.51
C GLY A 33 -1.73 12.15 19.97
N PRO A 34 -1.11 10.96 19.91
CA PRO A 34 -1.75 9.67 20.24
C PRO A 34 -2.42 9.66 21.61
N GLU A 35 -1.85 10.32 22.61
CA GLU A 35 -2.41 10.46 23.96
C GLU A 35 -3.85 11.04 23.98
N THR A 36 -4.23 11.85 22.99
CA THR A 36 -5.61 12.34 22.85
C THR A 36 -6.56 11.20 22.46
N CYS A 37 -6.09 10.25 21.65
CA CYS A 37 -6.87 9.09 21.20
C CYS A 37 -6.87 7.99 22.26
N GLU A 38 -5.73 7.76 22.93
CA GLU A 38 -5.53 6.65 23.87
C GLU A 38 -6.39 6.75 25.14
N VAL A 39 -7.08 7.87 25.39
CA VAL A 39 -8.11 7.96 26.45
C VAL A 39 -9.26 6.96 26.23
N CYS A 40 -9.54 6.60 24.97
CA CYS A 40 -10.57 5.62 24.57
C CYS A 40 -9.98 4.44 23.80
N HIS A 41 -8.86 4.65 23.09
CA HIS A 41 -8.16 3.71 22.23
C HIS A 41 -6.90 3.17 22.91
N LEU A 42 -7.10 2.53 24.07
CA LEU A 42 -6.00 2.12 24.96
C LEU A 42 -5.14 1.03 24.30
N GLY A 43 -3.90 1.38 23.94
CA GLY A 43 -2.92 0.43 23.39
C GLY A 43 -2.74 0.53 21.89
N ASP A 44 -3.60 1.24 21.16
CA ASP A 44 -3.54 1.35 19.70
C ASP A 44 -2.20 1.92 19.20
N ALA A 45 -1.60 2.86 19.93
CA ALA A 45 -0.27 3.37 19.60
C ALA A 45 0.81 2.26 19.70
N GLU A 46 0.72 1.39 20.70
CA GLU A 46 1.62 0.25 20.86
C GLU A 46 1.43 -0.76 19.72
N GLU A 47 0.17 -1.04 19.35
CA GLU A 47 -0.17 -1.93 18.25
C GLU A 47 0.44 -1.44 16.93
N VAL A 48 0.31 -0.14 16.63
CA VAL A 48 0.93 0.49 15.46
C VAL A 48 2.44 0.32 15.48
N MET A 49 3.11 0.50 16.63
CA MET A 49 4.57 0.31 16.72
C MET A 49 5.01 -1.12 16.38
N HIS A 50 4.15 -2.11 16.60
CA HIS A 50 4.40 -3.52 16.28
C HIS A 50 3.95 -3.93 14.86
N SER A 51 3.45 -2.98 14.07
CA SER A 51 3.09 -3.20 12.68
C SER A 51 4.27 -2.93 11.73
N VAL A 52 4.19 -3.48 10.52
CA VAL A 52 5.10 -3.15 9.43
C VAL A 52 4.99 -1.70 8.99
N HIS A 53 3.85 -1.03 9.19
CA HIS A 53 3.69 0.39 8.85
C HIS A 53 4.57 1.31 9.69
N TYR A 54 4.85 0.94 10.94
CA TYR A 54 5.83 1.61 11.79
C TYR A 54 7.23 1.03 11.60
N THR A 55 7.43 -0.26 11.86
CA THR A 55 8.80 -0.79 11.97
C THR A 55 9.63 -0.59 10.70
N TRP A 56 9.03 -0.74 9.51
CA TRP A 56 9.74 -0.83 8.24
C TRP A 56 10.95 -1.79 8.32
N ALA A 57 10.90 -2.74 9.26
CA ALA A 57 12.02 -3.52 9.71
C ALA A 57 11.89 -4.93 9.15
N GLU A 58 12.63 -5.20 8.09
CA GLU A 58 13.28 -6.49 7.92
C GLU A 58 14.78 -6.23 7.74
N LYS A 59 15.59 -7.27 7.97
CA LYS A 59 17.04 -7.17 7.83
C LYS A 59 17.37 -6.59 6.45
N MET A 60 18.18 -5.56 6.45
CA MET A 60 18.79 -4.97 5.24
C MET A 60 19.88 -5.90 4.67
N ASP A 61 19.81 -7.22 4.90
CA ASP A 61 20.58 -8.17 4.10
C ASP A 61 20.09 -8.20 2.64
N HIS A 62 18.93 -7.58 2.39
CA HIS A 62 18.34 -7.49 1.08
C HIS A 62 17.88 -6.07 0.73
N TYR A 63 18.12 -5.75 -0.51
CA TYR A 63 17.99 -4.43 -1.08
C TYR A 63 16.52 -4.04 -1.29
N SER A 64 16.23 -2.75 -1.11
CA SER A 64 14.97 -2.14 -1.54
C SER A 64 14.62 -2.59 -2.96
N PRO A 65 13.34 -2.84 -3.30
CA PRO A 65 12.95 -3.19 -4.66
C PRO A 65 13.18 -2.06 -5.69
N LEU A 66 13.76 -0.93 -5.29
CA LEU A 66 14.22 0.14 -6.17
C LEU A 66 15.74 0.32 -6.06
N PRO A 67 16.51 -0.23 -7.01
CA PRO A 67 17.91 0.09 -7.13
C PRO A 67 18.18 1.57 -7.38
N GLY A 68 19.21 2.26 -6.88
CA GLY A 68 19.89 2.20 -5.59
C GLY A 68 19.40 3.28 -4.64
N SER A 69 18.18 3.08 -4.17
CA SER A 69 17.55 3.90 -3.16
C SER A 69 17.22 3.05 -1.94
N ILE A 70 17.76 3.41 -0.78
CA ILE A 70 17.41 2.76 0.49
C ILE A 70 16.94 3.82 1.48
N ALA A 71 15.88 3.49 2.24
CA ALA A 71 15.24 4.42 3.16
C ALA A 71 16.18 4.82 4.32
N ARG A 72 17.03 3.90 4.79
CA ARG A 72 17.91 4.14 5.94
C ARG A 72 18.83 5.34 5.80
N ILE A 73 19.47 5.49 4.65
CA ILE A 73 20.39 6.60 4.41
C ILE A 73 19.69 7.81 3.78
N ASN A 74 18.41 7.67 3.43
CA ASN A 74 17.59 8.68 2.78
C ASN A 74 16.27 8.88 3.55
N TRP A 75 16.33 8.91 4.89
CA TRP A 75 15.13 8.90 5.73
C TRP A 75 14.31 10.17 5.57
N LEU A 76 14.85 11.31 5.99
CA LEU A 76 14.22 12.62 5.93
C LEU A 76 15.22 13.65 5.43
N GLY A 77 14.71 14.74 4.87
CA GLY A 77 15.51 15.90 4.51
C GLY A 77 14.74 16.91 3.69
N VAL A 78 15.37 18.05 3.42
CA VAL A 78 14.84 19.10 2.54
C VAL A 78 15.69 19.17 1.28
N LEU A 79 15.05 19.05 0.11
CA LEU A 79 15.72 19.12 -1.19
C LEU A 79 15.85 20.56 -1.67
N ASN A 80 14.79 21.36 -1.56
CA ASN A 80 14.82 22.79 -1.83
C ASN A 80 14.01 23.55 -0.75
N PRO A 81 14.65 24.33 0.12
CA PRO A 81 13.95 25.04 1.20
C PRO A 81 13.11 26.23 0.69
N GLU A 82 13.59 26.96 -0.32
CA GLU A 82 12.91 28.14 -0.86
C GLU A 82 11.55 27.78 -1.47
N MET A 83 11.50 26.62 -2.14
CA MET A 83 10.28 26.07 -2.73
C MET A 83 9.53 25.09 -1.82
N LYS A 84 9.99 24.89 -0.57
CA LYS A 84 9.46 23.90 0.37
C LYS A 84 9.36 22.48 -0.22
N ILE A 85 10.34 22.06 -1.00
CA ILE A 85 10.43 20.71 -1.54
C ILE A 85 11.13 19.81 -0.52
N ALA A 86 10.34 19.03 0.20
CA ALA A 86 10.82 17.99 1.09
C ALA A 86 11.32 16.75 0.32
N GLY A 87 12.28 16.05 0.90
CA GLY A 87 12.80 14.78 0.43
C GLY A 87 12.78 13.70 1.50
N GLY A 88 13.29 12.53 1.15
CA GLY A 88 13.41 11.39 2.03
C GLY A 88 12.20 10.44 1.99
N CYS A 89 12.47 9.18 2.30
CA CYS A 89 11.50 8.09 2.26
C CYS A 89 10.49 8.16 3.42
N GLY A 90 10.90 8.68 4.58
CA GLY A 90 10.11 8.77 5.81
C GLY A 90 8.90 9.70 5.71
N ARG A 91 8.74 10.48 4.64
CA ARG A 91 7.55 11.34 4.45
C ARG A 91 6.22 10.58 4.53
N CYS A 92 6.24 9.31 4.11
CA CYS A 92 5.09 8.41 4.15
C CYS A 92 5.04 7.51 5.39
N HIS A 93 5.99 7.66 6.31
CA HIS A 93 6.03 6.85 7.52
C HIS A 93 4.99 7.33 8.52
N VAL A 94 4.42 6.43 9.31
CA VAL A 94 3.36 6.75 10.30
C VAL A 94 3.91 7.35 11.59
N GLY A 95 5.21 7.25 11.85
CA GLY A 95 5.88 7.95 12.95
C GLY A 95 6.58 9.24 12.50
N GLY A 96 6.57 10.26 13.34
CA GLY A 96 7.21 11.56 13.13
C GLY A 96 8.66 11.68 13.61
N GLY A 97 9.28 10.55 13.96
CA GLY A 97 10.62 10.49 14.54
C GLY A 97 11.76 10.19 13.56
N PRO A 98 12.98 9.94 14.08
CA PRO A 98 14.05 9.32 13.31
C PRO A 98 13.58 7.96 12.75
N MET A 99 14.38 7.37 11.85
CA MET A 99 14.04 6.06 11.30
C MET A 99 13.91 5.04 12.45
N PRO A 100 12.80 4.30 12.52
CA PRO A 100 12.59 3.35 13.58
C PRO A 100 13.57 2.18 13.50
N GLY A 101 13.94 1.67 14.68
CA GLY A 101 14.60 0.40 14.91
C GLY A 101 13.59 -0.73 15.12
N THR A 102 13.98 -1.78 15.86
CA THR A 102 13.05 -2.81 16.31
C THR A 102 12.15 -2.24 17.41
N PRO A 103 10.86 -2.63 17.53
CA PRO A 103 9.97 -2.11 18.57
C PRO A 103 10.58 -2.16 19.97
N GLU A 104 11.30 -3.22 20.30
CA GLU A 104 11.93 -3.42 21.61
C GLU A 104 13.14 -2.50 21.87
N ALA A 105 13.66 -1.86 20.82
CA ALA A 105 14.76 -0.91 20.89
C ALA A 105 14.28 0.55 20.81
N GLU A 106 12.98 0.78 20.57
CA GLU A 106 12.40 2.10 20.53
C GLU A 106 12.29 2.68 21.94
N ALA A 107 12.60 3.96 22.06
CA ALA A 107 12.43 4.66 23.31
C ALA A 107 10.93 5.00 23.53
N PRO A 108 10.43 5.07 24.78
CA PRO A 108 9.02 5.34 25.05
C PRO A 108 8.48 6.62 24.37
N GLU A 109 9.33 7.63 24.19
CA GLU A 109 9.00 8.87 23.47
C GLU A 109 8.74 8.70 21.96
N ALA A 110 9.04 7.54 21.38
CA ALA A 110 8.70 7.24 19.99
C ALA A 110 7.18 7.03 19.83
N ARG A 111 6.51 6.50 20.86
CA ARG A 111 5.07 6.25 20.88
C ARG A 111 4.26 7.53 20.72
N VAL A 112 4.68 8.62 21.37
CA VAL A 112 3.99 9.93 21.27
C VAL A 112 4.19 10.61 19.91
N LYS A 113 5.07 10.07 19.05
CA LYS A 113 5.32 10.58 17.70
C LYS A 113 4.53 9.83 16.63
N ILE A 114 3.67 8.88 17.00
CA ILE A 114 2.78 8.23 16.04
C ILE A 114 1.76 9.24 15.53
N ASP A 115 1.57 9.26 14.22
CA ASP A 115 0.52 10.02 13.59
C ASP A 115 -0.69 9.11 13.37
N CYS A 116 -1.67 9.16 14.27
CA CYS A 116 -2.93 8.43 14.10
C CYS A 116 -3.75 8.98 12.92
N LEU A 117 -3.64 10.29 12.66
CA LEU A 117 -4.52 11.01 11.74
C LEU A 117 -4.13 10.82 10.27
N ILE A 118 -2.88 10.46 9.96
CA ILE A 118 -2.48 10.11 8.59
C ILE A 118 -3.34 9.00 7.99
N CYS A 119 -3.82 8.06 8.81
CA CYS A 119 -4.70 6.97 8.40
C CYS A 119 -6.17 7.22 8.75
N HIS A 120 -6.45 7.84 9.91
CA HIS A 120 -7.83 7.93 10.41
C HIS A 120 -8.56 9.21 10.05
N ALA A 121 -7.88 10.34 9.83
CA ALA A 121 -8.58 11.57 9.48
C ALA A 121 -9.12 11.50 8.06
N GLU A 122 -10.39 11.83 7.85
CA GLU A 122 -10.95 12.03 6.51
C GLU A 122 -10.33 13.26 5.84
N VAL A 123 -10.08 14.32 6.62
CA VAL A 123 -9.39 15.54 6.15
C VAL A 123 -8.05 15.68 6.83
N TYR A 124 -6.97 15.69 6.04
CA TYR A 124 -5.60 15.75 6.55
C TYR A 124 -4.74 16.67 5.68
N ASP A 125 -4.02 17.62 6.28
CA ASP A 125 -3.08 18.49 5.57
C ASP A 125 -1.71 17.82 5.42
N MET A 126 -1.47 17.24 4.23
CA MET A 126 -0.16 16.65 3.89
C MET A 126 0.99 17.67 3.88
N ASN A 127 0.71 18.98 3.86
CA ASN A 127 1.76 20.00 3.97
C ASN A 127 2.34 20.11 5.39
N ALA A 128 1.61 19.64 6.40
CA ALA A 128 2.13 19.54 7.77
C ALA A 128 3.28 18.52 7.86
N ARG A 129 3.35 17.54 6.94
CA ARG A 129 4.44 16.55 6.83
C ARG A 129 5.67 17.12 6.11
N TYR A 130 6.25 18.15 6.70
CA TYR A 130 7.47 18.80 6.26
C TYR A 130 8.63 18.45 7.21
N PRO A 131 9.75 17.87 6.74
CA PRO A 131 10.86 17.50 7.60
C PRO A 131 11.53 18.71 8.26
N GLU A 132 11.74 18.63 9.56
CA GLU A 132 12.42 19.63 10.37
C GLU A 132 13.69 19.03 10.97
N GLN A 133 14.75 19.84 11.09
CA GLN A 133 16.01 19.42 11.70
C GLN A 133 16.31 20.35 12.88
N ASP A 134 16.57 19.78 14.04
CA ASP A 134 16.98 20.54 15.23
C ASP A 134 18.46 20.97 15.16
N GLU A 135 18.91 21.70 16.19
CA GLU A 135 20.28 22.23 16.27
C GLU A 135 21.33 21.10 16.35
N GLU A 136 20.94 19.96 16.90
CA GLU A 136 21.74 18.74 17.02
C GLU A 136 21.79 17.91 15.73
N GLY A 137 21.01 18.29 14.71
CA GLY A 137 20.99 17.64 13.42
C GLY A 137 20.02 16.44 13.33
N VAL A 138 19.13 16.26 14.30
CA VAL A 138 18.11 15.20 14.32
C VAL A 138 16.92 15.63 13.49
N TRP A 139 16.48 14.75 12.59
CA TRP A 139 15.30 14.98 11.76
C TRP A 139 14.02 14.52 12.46
N THR A 140 12.98 15.33 12.35
CA THR A 140 11.60 15.01 12.73
C THR A 140 10.65 15.28 11.57
N LEU A 141 9.47 14.68 11.64
CA LEU A 141 8.41 14.84 10.65
C LEU A 141 7.08 15.09 11.36
N PRO A 142 6.67 16.35 11.53
CA PRO A 142 5.38 16.69 12.12
C PRO A 142 4.20 16.10 11.32
N GLY A 143 3.11 15.82 12.03
CA GLY A 143 1.81 15.46 11.45
C GLY A 143 0.84 16.63 11.44
N ASP A 144 -0.35 16.44 10.86
CA ASP A 144 -1.44 17.41 10.97
C ASP A 144 -2.04 17.34 12.39
N MET A 145 -1.77 18.35 13.20
CA MET A 145 -2.24 18.45 14.58
C MET A 145 -3.55 19.25 14.72
N SER A 146 -4.23 19.56 13.61
CA SER A 146 -5.42 20.42 13.64
C SER A 146 -6.63 19.71 14.25
N LEU A 147 -7.49 20.50 14.92
CA LEU A 147 -8.80 20.01 15.36
C LEU A 147 -9.67 19.54 14.20
N LYS A 148 -9.49 20.11 13.01
CA LYS A 148 -10.21 19.68 11.81
C LYS A 148 -9.88 18.23 11.47
N ALA A 149 -8.59 17.88 11.44
CA ALA A 149 -8.17 16.51 11.20
C ALA A 149 -8.64 15.58 12.31
N ALA A 150 -8.37 15.93 13.58
CA ALA A 150 -8.74 15.11 14.73
C ALA A 150 -10.24 14.82 14.81
N ARG A 151 -11.09 15.84 14.61
CA ARG A 151 -12.56 15.69 14.64
C ARG A 151 -13.13 14.97 13.41
N SER A 152 -12.34 14.81 12.36
CA SER A 152 -12.68 14.02 11.16
C SER A 152 -12.16 12.58 11.23
N ALA A 153 -11.59 12.16 12.37
CA ALA A 153 -11.13 10.79 12.54
C ALA A 153 -12.30 9.80 12.36
N ALA A 154 -12.07 8.78 11.53
CA ALA A 154 -13.04 7.78 11.13
C ALA A 154 -12.34 6.45 10.79
N ARG A 155 -13.12 5.46 10.35
CA ARG A 155 -12.59 4.26 9.69
C ARG A 155 -11.76 4.70 8.47
N PRO A 156 -10.54 4.16 8.26
CA PRO A 156 -9.68 4.61 7.17
C PRO A 156 -10.37 4.52 5.80
N THR A 157 -10.36 5.64 5.07
CA THR A 157 -10.88 5.72 3.71
C THR A 157 -9.82 5.29 2.70
N ALA A 158 -10.22 5.03 1.45
CA ALA A 158 -9.26 4.81 0.38
C ALA A 158 -8.30 6.02 0.24
N GLU A 159 -8.82 7.24 0.29
CA GLU A 159 -8.01 8.47 0.21
C GLU A 159 -6.91 8.51 1.27
N ALA A 160 -7.21 8.10 2.51
CA ALA A 160 -6.21 8.06 3.59
C ALA A 160 -5.02 7.14 3.27
N CYS A 161 -5.27 5.93 2.77
CA CYS A 161 -4.22 5.02 2.32
C CYS A 161 -3.44 5.59 1.11
N LEU A 162 -4.17 6.22 0.19
CA LEU A 162 -3.62 6.75 -1.05
C LEU A 162 -2.74 8.00 -0.85
N ARG A 163 -2.79 8.68 0.31
CA ARG A 163 -1.83 9.75 0.70
C ARG A 163 -0.37 9.32 0.51
N CYS A 164 -0.09 8.04 0.76
CA CYS A 164 1.25 7.46 0.65
C CYS A 164 1.37 6.48 -0.53
N HIS A 165 0.41 5.57 -0.70
CA HIS A 165 0.56 4.42 -1.60
C HIS A 165 0.58 4.77 -3.09
N ILE A 166 0.02 5.93 -3.50
CA ILE A 166 0.00 6.36 -4.90
C ILE A 166 1.22 7.21 -5.28
N ASN A 167 1.85 7.85 -4.29
CA ASN A 167 2.88 8.87 -4.49
C ASN A 167 4.30 8.30 -4.49
N ALA A 168 4.43 6.98 -4.34
CA ALA A 168 5.72 6.31 -4.28
C ALA A 168 6.50 6.42 -5.61
N GLY A 169 7.81 6.66 -5.51
CA GLY A 169 8.73 6.65 -6.67
C GLY A 169 8.96 8.00 -7.35
N GLY A 170 8.33 9.09 -6.89
CA GLY A 170 8.53 10.44 -7.41
C GLY A 170 7.29 11.09 -8.02
N GLY A 171 6.10 10.52 -7.83
CA GLY A 171 4.84 11.10 -8.30
C GLY A 171 3.64 10.16 -8.11
N LYS A 172 2.45 10.67 -8.42
CA LYS A 172 1.19 9.89 -8.45
C LYS A 172 1.24 8.82 -9.53
N LEU A 173 0.72 7.63 -9.22
CA LEU A 173 0.67 6.44 -10.09
C LEU A 173 2.03 5.97 -10.62
N PHE A 174 3.12 6.52 -10.08
CA PHE A 174 4.43 6.41 -10.70
C PHE A 174 4.99 5.00 -10.50
N LYS A 175 4.99 4.45 -9.29
CA LYS A 175 5.58 3.13 -9.04
C LYS A 175 4.74 1.97 -9.56
N ARG A 176 3.47 1.86 -9.16
CA ARG A 176 2.64 0.66 -9.43
C ARG A 176 1.87 0.73 -10.75
N GLY A 177 1.51 1.92 -11.24
CA GLY A 177 0.97 2.10 -12.59
C GLY A 177 -0.51 1.76 -12.81
N VAL A 178 -1.16 1.18 -11.81
CA VAL A 178 -2.61 0.95 -11.69
C VAL A 178 -3.00 1.22 -10.25
N ASP A 179 -4.24 1.61 -10.03
CA ASP A 179 -4.71 1.99 -8.70
C ASP A 179 -6.13 1.52 -8.43
N PHE A 180 -6.45 1.42 -7.16
CA PHE A 180 -7.74 1.01 -6.63
C PHE A 180 -8.82 2.08 -6.92
N ALA A 181 -8.46 3.36 -6.99
CA ALA A 181 -9.39 4.42 -7.35
C ALA A 181 -9.00 5.07 -8.69
N PRO A 182 -9.95 5.68 -9.43
CA PRO A 182 -9.61 6.58 -10.53
C PRO A 182 -8.74 7.72 -10.01
N VAL A 183 -7.49 7.75 -10.43
CA VAL A 183 -6.52 8.78 -10.07
C VAL A 183 -5.89 9.28 -11.36
N ALA A 184 -5.86 10.59 -11.53
CA ALA A 184 -5.10 11.22 -12.60
C ALA A 184 -3.60 11.22 -12.26
N ASP A 185 -2.77 10.82 -13.21
CA ASP A 185 -1.33 10.92 -13.08
C ASP A 185 -0.84 12.38 -13.20
N LYS A 186 0.48 12.61 -13.23
CA LYS A 186 1.05 13.96 -13.36
C LYS A 186 0.81 14.62 -14.73
N HIS A 187 0.30 13.88 -15.71
CA HIS A 187 -0.05 14.33 -17.06
C HIS A 187 -1.56 14.51 -17.25
N ALA A 188 -2.35 14.32 -16.18
CA ALA A 188 -3.80 14.34 -16.17
C ALA A 188 -4.46 13.14 -16.90
N ASP A 189 -3.72 12.05 -17.11
CA ASP A 189 -4.28 10.80 -17.64
C ASP A 189 -4.90 9.99 -16.49
N GLU A 190 -6.16 9.56 -16.63
CA GLU A 190 -6.90 8.83 -15.59
C GLU A 190 -6.76 7.31 -15.73
N ALA A 191 -6.52 6.62 -14.59
CA ALA A 191 -6.60 5.17 -14.53
C ALA A 191 -8.06 4.68 -14.72
N ALA A 192 -8.25 3.45 -15.24
CA ALA A 192 -9.57 2.93 -15.63
C ALA A 192 -10.49 2.59 -14.44
N GLY A 193 -10.01 2.78 -13.20
CA GLY A 193 -10.73 2.45 -11.98
C GLY A 193 -10.57 0.98 -11.57
N ASP A 194 -11.33 0.58 -10.55
CA ASP A 194 -11.40 -0.79 -10.03
C ASP A 194 -12.84 -1.08 -9.62
N VAL A 195 -13.41 -2.19 -10.11
CA VAL A 195 -14.80 -2.55 -9.83
C VAL A 195 -15.13 -2.67 -8.34
N HIS A 196 -14.15 -2.99 -7.50
CA HIS A 196 -14.35 -3.07 -6.06
C HIS A 196 -14.50 -1.68 -5.45
N ALA A 197 -13.67 -0.72 -5.88
CA ALA A 197 -13.78 0.66 -5.45
C ALA A 197 -15.07 1.32 -5.98
N ASP A 198 -15.44 1.04 -7.23
CA ASP A 198 -16.69 1.52 -7.83
C ASP A 198 -17.92 0.97 -7.10
N SER A 199 -17.78 -0.20 -6.45
CA SER A 199 -18.80 -0.79 -5.58
C SER A 199 -18.81 -0.20 -4.16
N GLY A 200 -17.97 0.81 -3.89
CA GLY A 200 -17.88 1.50 -2.60
C GLY A 200 -16.95 0.83 -1.58
N MET A 201 -16.16 -0.17 -1.98
CA MET A 201 -15.17 -0.76 -1.07
C MET A 201 -14.01 0.20 -0.81
N VAL A 202 -13.42 0.10 0.36
CA VAL A 202 -12.18 0.78 0.76
C VAL A 202 -11.08 -0.24 1.04
N CYS A 203 -9.84 0.24 1.15
CA CYS A 203 -8.66 -0.63 1.28
C CYS A 203 -8.80 -1.61 2.46
N VAL A 204 -9.32 -1.14 3.60
CA VAL A 204 -9.50 -1.95 4.81
C VAL A 204 -10.58 -3.04 4.68
N ASP A 205 -11.45 -3.01 3.66
CA ASP A 205 -12.39 -4.13 3.44
C ASP A 205 -11.67 -5.41 3.00
N CYS A 206 -10.50 -5.28 2.37
CA CYS A 206 -9.62 -6.41 2.03
C CYS A 206 -8.42 -6.51 2.97
N HIS A 207 -7.82 -5.38 3.33
CA HIS A 207 -6.51 -5.34 3.98
C HIS A 207 -6.55 -5.30 5.51
N GLN A 208 -7.72 -5.15 6.14
CA GLN A 208 -7.81 -5.07 7.60
C GLN A 208 -7.36 -6.38 8.27
N GLY A 209 -6.36 -6.27 9.14
CA GLY A 209 -6.02 -7.30 10.11
C GLY A 209 -6.47 -6.94 11.53
N GLN A 210 -5.88 -7.60 12.52
CA GLN A 210 -6.03 -7.31 13.94
C GLN A 210 -4.84 -6.48 14.45
N ASP A 211 -5.01 -5.79 15.58
CA ASP A 211 -3.94 -5.08 16.30
C ASP A 211 -3.12 -4.13 15.41
N HIS A 212 -3.81 -3.30 14.62
CA HIS A 212 -3.23 -2.36 13.62
C HIS A 212 -2.30 -2.98 12.57
N LYS A 213 -2.24 -4.31 12.49
CA LYS A 213 -1.54 -5.03 11.43
C LYS A 213 -2.40 -5.13 10.19
N VAL A 214 -1.77 -5.11 9.02
CA VAL A 214 -2.45 -5.01 7.73
C VAL A 214 -2.06 -6.20 6.85
N TYR A 215 -3.07 -6.89 6.31
CA TYR A 215 -2.86 -7.96 5.35
C TYR A 215 -2.31 -7.43 4.03
N GLY A 216 -1.71 -8.33 3.26
CA GLY A 216 -1.31 -8.06 1.89
C GLY A 216 0.19 -7.86 1.74
N TYR A 217 0.75 -8.63 0.83
CA TYR A 217 2.14 -8.51 0.44
C TYR A 217 2.28 -8.85 -1.04
N ALA A 218 3.43 -8.48 -1.59
CA ALA A 218 3.85 -8.81 -2.96
C ALA A 218 5.25 -9.43 -2.91
N PRO A 219 5.73 -10.13 -3.95
CA PRO A 219 7.07 -10.72 -3.94
C PRO A 219 8.19 -9.70 -3.65
N THR A 220 7.99 -8.45 -4.07
CA THR A 220 8.93 -7.33 -3.85
C THR A 220 8.66 -6.55 -2.56
N LEU A 221 7.68 -6.96 -1.74
CA LEU A 221 7.41 -6.45 -0.40
C LEU A 221 7.82 -7.51 0.60
N TRP A 222 8.95 -7.26 1.25
CA TRP A 222 9.60 -8.21 2.13
C TRP A 222 8.87 -8.17 3.47
N SER A 223 8.99 -7.06 4.21
CA SER A 223 8.20 -6.84 5.42
C SER A 223 6.70 -7.03 5.17
N ARG A 224 6.08 -7.85 6.01
CA ARG A 224 4.64 -8.14 6.01
C ARG A 224 4.20 -8.44 7.43
N ASP A 225 2.99 -8.02 7.78
CA ASP A 225 2.43 -8.32 9.11
C ASP A 225 1.92 -9.76 9.21
N TYR A 226 1.50 -10.33 8.08
CA TYR A 226 0.92 -11.66 7.95
C TYR A 226 1.61 -12.45 6.84
N GLU A 227 1.78 -13.76 7.04
CA GLU A 227 2.29 -14.66 6.00
C GLU A 227 1.16 -15.17 5.09
N GLU A 228 -0.09 -15.04 5.51
CA GLU A 228 -1.27 -15.34 4.70
C GLU A 228 -1.48 -14.30 3.59
N ARG A 229 -1.97 -14.77 2.44
CA ARG A 229 -2.26 -13.92 1.28
C ARG A 229 -3.71 -13.51 1.25
N LEU A 230 -3.93 -12.29 0.77
CA LEU A 230 -5.22 -11.91 0.23
C LEU A 230 -5.47 -12.65 -1.08
N THR A 231 -6.67 -13.22 -1.20
CA THR A 231 -7.11 -14.02 -2.32
C THR A 231 -8.51 -13.59 -2.73
N CYS A 232 -8.80 -13.61 -4.04
CA CYS A 232 -10.14 -13.32 -4.56
C CYS A 232 -11.17 -14.29 -3.97
N GLU A 233 -10.75 -15.52 -3.67
CA GLU A 233 -11.57 -16.58 -3.08
C GLU A 233 -12.06 -16.31 -1.65
N ALA A 234 -11.59 -15.23 -1.01
CA ALA A 234 -12.16 -14.79 0.28
C ALA A 234 -13.60 -14.26 0.12
N CYS A 235 -13.95 -13.74 -1.07
CA CYS A 235 -15.28 -13.19 -1.38
C CYS A 235 -15.95 -13.87 -2.57
N HIS A 236 -15.17 -14.43 -3.50
CA HIS A 236 -15.66 -15.11 -4.70
C HIS A 236 -15.55 -16.63 -4.56
N THR A 237 -16.43 -17.37 -5.24
CA THR A 237 -16.30 -18.83 -5.34
C THR A 237 -15.11 -19.22 -6.23
N ASP A 238 -14.63 -20.45 -6.10
CA ASP A 238 -13.60 -21.05 -6.97
C ASP A 238 -14.08 -21.35 -8.40
N VAL A 239 -15.39 -21.29 -8.63
CA VAL A 239 -16.04 -21.47 -9.95
C VAL A 239 -17.00 -20.32 -10.29
N PRO A 240 -16.49 -19.07 -10.40
CA PRO A 240 -17.36 -17.89 -10.50
C PRO A 240 -17.97 -17.70 -11.89
N HIS A 241 -17.54 -18.45 -12.91
CA HIS A 241 -17.94 -18.22 -14.30
C HIS A 241 -19.13 -19.08 -14.72
N GLU A 242 -20.02 -18.52 -15.54
CA GLU A 242 -21.08 -19.30 -16.18
C GLU A 242 -20.53 -20.33 -17.18
N ASN A 243 -19.38 -20.03 -17.79
CA ASN A 243 -18.70 -20.94 -18.70
C ASN A 243 -17.76 -21.88 -17.93
N PRO A 244 -18.11 -23.17 -17.76
CA PRO A 244 -17.32 -24.10 -16.96
C PRO A 244 -15.96 -24.43 -17.59
N LEU A 245 -15.73 -24.08 -18.86
CA LEU A 245 -14.41 -24.24 -19.47
C LEU A 245 -13.38 -23.28 -18.86
N ILE A 246 -13.79 -22.06 -18.48
CA ILE A 246 -12.91 -21.08 -17.87
C ILE A 246 -12.38 -21.65 -16.56
N ASP A 247 -13.28 -22.05 -15.65
CA ASP A 247 -12.92 -22.59 -14.35
C ASP A 247 -12.06 -23.86 -14.45
N LYS A 248 -12.44 -24.80 -15.32
CA LYS A 248 -11.81 -26.13 -15.38
C LYS A 248 -10.46 -26.15 -16.08
N LYS A 249 -10.20 -25.21 -16.99
CA LYS A 249 -8.96 -25.16 -17.77
C LYS A 249 -7.95 -24.14 -17.25
N HIS A 250 -8.36 -23.24 -16.34
CA HIS A 250 -7.53 -22.17 -15.83
C HIS A 250 -7.33 -22.24 -14.30
N THR A 251 -7.41 -23.44 -13.71
CA THR A 251 -7.25 -23.64 -12.25
C THR A 251 -5.90 -23.17 -11.68
N ARG A 252 -4.88 -23.04 -12.54
CA ARG A 252 -3.55 -22.53 -12.18
C ARG A 252 -3.31 -21.09 -12.64
N LEU A 253 -4.33 -20.39 -13.16
CA LEU A 253 -4.27 -18.95 -13.36
C LEU A 253 -4.82 -18.26 -12.11
N ASP A 254 -4.16 -17.18 -11.73
CA ASP A 254 -4.72 -16.24 -10.78
C ASP A 254 -5.78 -15.37 -11.48
N CYS A 255 -6.88 -15.05 -10.78
CA CYS A 255 -7.99 -14.26 -11.33
C CYS A 255 -7.51 -12.95 -11.98
N ARG A 256 -6.49 -12.31 -11.38
CA ARG A 256 -5.92 -11.06 -11.87
C ARG A 256 -5.29 -11.20 -13.26
N THR A 257 -4.84 -12.39 -13.64
CA THR A 257 -4.30 -12.66 -14.98
C THR A 257 -5.31 -12.35 -16.07
N CYS A 258 -6.61 -12.56 -15.81
CA CYS A 258 -7.67 -12.24 -16.77
C CYS A 258 -8.32 -10.87 -16.50
N HIS A 259 -8.39 -10.47 -15.23
CA HIS A 259 -9.12 -9.27 -14.80
C HIS A 259 -8.28 -8.00 -14.69
N ILE A 260 -6.95 -8.07 -14.88
CA ILE A 260 -6.06 -6.90 -15.02
C ILE A 260 -5.42 -6.97 -16.41
N ARG A 261 -5.80 -6.05 -17.31
CA ARG A 261 -5.34 -6.08 -18.70
C ARG A 261 -4.05 -5.32 -18.94
N THR A 262 -3.89 -4.18 -18.29
CA THR A 262 -2.82 -3.23 -18.58
C THR A 262 -2.32 -2.56 -17.30
N THR A 263 -1.18 -1.90 -17.43
CA THR A 263 -0.53 -1.10 -16.39
C THR A 263 0.10 0.15 -17.02
N GLY A 264 0.69 1.02 -16.20
CA GLY A 264 1.49 2.15 -16.66
C GLY A 264 2.52 2.62 -15.64
N GLY A 265 2.73 3.93 -15.59
CA GLY A 265 3.66 4.59 -14.67
C GLY A 265 5.13 4.39 -15.06
N LEU A 266 6.03 4.50 -14.09
CA LEU A 266 7.47 4.37 -14.25
C LEU A 266 7.84 2.95 -14.71
N MET A 267 8.25 2.83 -15.98
CA MET A 267 8.66 1.57 -16.60
C MET A 267 10.17 1.38 -16.49
N LYS A 268 10.94 2.46 -16.66
CA LYS A 268 12.40 2.42 -16.54
C LYS A 268 12.92 3.60 -15.74
N ARG A 269 14.00 3.38 -14.99
CA ARG A 269 14.79 4.42 -14.32
C ARG A 269 16.27 4.14 -14.49
N ASP A 270 17.01 5.11 -15.00
CA ASP A 270 18.46 5.04 -15.11
C ASP A 270 19.11 6.11 -14.24
N TRP A 271 19.78 5.66 -13.18
CA TRP A 271 20.57 6.53 -12.29
C TRP A 271 21.96 6.83 -12.86
N THR A 272 22.41 6.08 -13.86
CA THR A 272 23.77 6.11 -14.42
C THR A 272 23.88 6.96 -15.68
N ALA A 273 22.74 7.30 -16.28
CA ALA A 273 22.65 8.27 -17.36
C ALA A 273 22.88 9.71 -16.85
N GLU A 274 23.11 10.63 -17.79
CA GLU A 274 23.24 12.07 -17.49
C GLU A 274 22.00 12.58 -16.74
N PRO A 275 22.16 13.11 -15.51
CA PRO A 275 21.01 13.54 -14.71
C PRO A 275 20.22 14.68 -15.36
N VAL A 276 18.91 14.58 -15.29
CA VAL A 276 17.99 15.57 -15.89
C VAL A 276 17.73 16.69 -14.91
N TYR A 277 18.09 17.92 -15.26
CA TYR A 277 17.77 19.10 -14.46
C TYR A 277 16.35 19.59 -14.72
N SER A 278 15.58 19.80 -13.66
CA SER A 278 14.25 20.41 -13.69
C SER A 278 14.34 21.89 -13.31
N PRO A 279 14.05 22.83 -14.22
CA PRO A 279 14.04 24.25 -13.90
C PRO A 279 12.86 24.66 -13.00
N ILE A 280 11.84 23.80 -12.87
CA ILE A 280 10.67 24.06 -12.03
C ILE A 280 11.00 23.81 -10.56
N THR A 281 11.76 22.75 -10.29
CA THR A 281 12.10 22.35 -8.92
C THR A 281 13.52 22.72 -8.52
N GLU A 282 14.34 23.18 -9.48
CA GLU A 282 15.79 23.41 -9.35
C GLU A 282 16.51 22.19 -8.76
N LEU A 283 16.13 21.01 -9.22
CA LEU A 283 16.68 19.73 -8.80
C LEU A 283 16.99 18.88 -10.01
N TYR A 284 17.97 18.01 -9.85
CA TYR A 284 18.30 16.94 -10.77
C TYR A 284 17.45 15.71 -10.48
N GLY A 285 17.25 14.86 -11.49
CA GLY A 285 16.59 13.58 -11.38
C GLY A 285 17.21 12.53 -12.32
N PRO A 286 16.93 11.24 -12.09
CA PRO A 286 17.35 10.19 -13.01
C PRO A 286 16.61 10.30 -14.34
N VAL A 287 17.11 9.58 -15.34
CA VAL A 287 16.39 9.40 -16.60
C VAL A 287 15.28 8.38 -16.39
N ASP A 288 14.04 8.82 -16.45
CA ASP A 288 12.86 7.98 -16.26
C ASP A 288 12.11 7.79 -17.60
N GLU A 289 11.65 6.57 -17.85
CA GLU A 289 10.66 6.25 -18.88
C GLU A 289 9.33 5.95 -18.19
N VAL A 290 8.33 6.77 -18.48
CA VAL A 290 7.02 6.73 -17.83
C VAL A 290 5.97 6.47 -18.91
N ALA A 291 5.22 5.39 -18.75
CA ALA A 291 4.11 5.08 -19.64
C ALA A 291 2.80 5.64 -19.05
N PRO A 292 1.85 6.10 -19.88
CA PRO A 292 0.52 6.46 -19.43
C PRO A 292 -0.14 5.31 -18.65
N PRO A 293 -1.04 5.59 -17.70
CA PRO A 293 -1.88 4.56 -17.08
C PRO A 293 -2.58 3.69 -18.13
N ASN A 294 -2.75 2.40 -17.81
CA ASN A 294 -3.44 1.41 -18.67
C ASN A 294 -2.88 1.23 -20.09
N SER A 295 -1.61 1.58 -20.36
CA SER A 295 -1.04 1.57 -21.73
C SER A 295 -0.07 0.43 -22.02
N VAL A 296 0.37 -0.31 -20.99
CA VAL A 296 1.39 -1.35 -21.09
C VAL A 296 0.82 -2.70 -20.70
N ASP A 297 1.07 -3.74 -21.51
CA ASP A 297 0.69 -5.10 -21.16
C ASP A 297 1.55 -5.65 -20.01
N PRO A 298 0.94 -6.36 -19.03
CA PRO A 298 1.69 -7.06 -17.99
C PRO A 298 2.58 -8.16 -18.58
N ILE A 299 3.65 -8.49 -17.86
CA ILE A 299 4.31 -9.78 -18.01
C ILE A 299 3.64 -10.80 -17.10
N TYR A 300 3.70 -12.09 -17.47
CA TYR A 300 3.09 -13.16 -16.69
C TYR A 300 4.19 -14.06 -16.10
N LYS A 301 4.09 -14.36 -14.80
CA LYS A 301 5.05 -15.24 -14.12
C LYS A 301 4.32 -16.21 -13.20
N TRP A 302 4.82 -17.44 -13.14
CA TRP A 302 4.45 -18.40 -12.11
C TRP A 302 4.90 -17.89 -10.75
N TYR A 303 3.99 -17.76 -9.79
CA TYR A 303 4.32 -17.24 -8.47
C TYR A 303 3.57 -18.01 -7.38
N ASN A 304 4.30 -18.47 -6.37
CA ASN A 304 3.77 -19.31 -5.29
C ASN A 304 3.50 -18.57 -3.97
N GLY A 305 3.65 -17.23 -3.94
CA GLY A 305 3.50 -16.45 -2.70
C GLY A 305 4.79 -16.24 -1.91
N GLY A 306 5.93 -16.77 -2.36
CA GLY A 306 7.23 -16.56 -1.70
C GLY A 306 7.79 -15.15 -1.83
N ARG A 307 8.93 -14.89 -1.18
CA ARG A 307 9.65 -13.62 -1.28
C ARG A 307 10.57 -13.65 -2.50
N PHE A 308 10.62 -12.57 -3.27
CA PHE A 308 11.58 -12.45 -4.37
C PHE A 308 12.97 -12.20 -3.80
N LYS A 309 13.94 -13.05 -4.15
CA LYS A 309 15.35 -12.83 -3.83
C LYS A 309 16.08 -12.39 -5.12
N PRO A 310 17.04 -11.45 -5.06
CA PRO A 310 17.81 -11.09 -6.25
C PRO A 310 18.40 -12.33 -6.94
N GLY A 311 18.03 -12.54 -8.21
CA GLY A 311 18.48 -13.71 -8.99
C GLY A 311 17.68 -15.00 -8.77
N GLN A 312 16.69 -15.02 -7.87
CA GLN A 312 15.86 -16.20 -7.60
C GLN A 312 14.38 -15.81 -7.48
N TRP A 313 13.61 -16.16 -8.49
CA TRP A 313 12.17 -15.95 -8.51
C TRP A 313 11.42 -17.08 -7.77
N PRO A 314 10.43 -16.75 -6.90
CA PRO A 314 9.69 -17.75 -6.13
C PRO A 314 8.54 -18.39 -6.92
N GLY A 315 8.77 -19.61 -7.40
CA GLY A 315 7.80 -20.41 -8.14
C GLY A 315 8.14 -20.52 -9.63
N ASP A 316 7.69 -21.61 -10.24
CA ASP A 316 7.89 -21.92 -11.65
C ASP A 316 6.70 -22.76 -12.17
N PHE A 317 6.82 -23.26 -13.41
CA PHE A 317 5.78 -24.07 -14.03
C PHE A 317 5.51 -25.38 -13.29
N ASP A 318 6.54 -26.00 -12.73
CA ASP A 318 6.46 -27.31 -12.08
C ASP A 318 6.02 -27.21 -10.61
N ASP A 319 6.11 -26.02 -10.00
CA ASP A 319 5.63 -25.78 -8.65
C ASP A 319 4.09 -25.87 -8.56
N PRO A 320 3.53 -26.88 -7.88
CA PRO A 320 2.09 -27.07 -7.79
C PRO A 320 1.37 -25.96 -7.03
N ASN A 321 2.08 -25.17 -6.22
CA ASN A 321 1.53 -24.04 -5.48
C ASN A 321 1.63 -22.73 -6.27
N ALA A 322 2.37 -22.72 -7.38
CA ALA A 322 2.47 -21.54 -8.24
C ALA A 322 1.24 -21.39 -9.12
N ARG A 323 0.72 -20.17 -9.15
CA ARG A 323 -0.28 -19.70 -10.11
C ARG A 323 0.33 -18.67 -11.04
N LEU A 324 -0.06 -18.70 -12.31
CA LEU A 324 0.33 -17.70 -13.30
C LEU A 324 -0.34 -16.37 -12.95
N GLN A 325 0.46 -15.32 -12.76
CA GLN A 325 0.02 -14.02 -12.25
C GLN A 325 0.57 -12.87 -13.11
N PRO A 326 -0.13 -11.73 -13.18
CA PRO A 326 0.32 -10.55 -13.92
C PRO A 326 1.26 -9.68 -13.07
N PHE A 327 2.31 -9.16 -13.70
CA PHE A 327 3.27 -8.25 -13.10
C PHE A 327 3.59 -7.11 -14.06
N LYS A 328 3.76 -5.91 -13.52
CA LYS A 328 4.45 -4.82 -14.20
C LYS A 328 5.95 -5.10 -14.16
N LEU A 329 6.60 -5.11 -15.33
CA LEU A 329 8.06 -5.15 -15.37
C LEU A 329 8.63 -3.74 -15.22
N PHE A 330 9.30 -3.47 -14.10
CA PHE A 330 10.09 -2.27 -13.92
C PHE A 330 11.58 -2.56 -14.15
N GLN A 331 12.26 -1.72 -14.93
CA GLN A 331 13.70 -1.82 -15.16
C GLN A 331 14.42 -0.68 -14.46
N ALA A 332 15.39 -0.99 -13.61
CA ALA A 332 16.25 0.01 -12.98
C ALA A 332 17.71 -0.21 -13.38
N THR A 333 18.36 0.81 -13.90
CA THR A 333 19.81 0.83 -14.07
C THR A 333 20.42 1.62 -12.93
N ALA A 334 21.28 0.96 -12.15
CA ALA A 334 21.89 1.53 -10.96
C ALA A 334 23.37 1.13 -10.87
N PRO A 335 24.19 1.89 -10.13
CA PRO A 335 25.58 1.53 -9.92
C PRO A 335 25.72 0.28 -9.04
N VAL A 336 26.61 -0.61 -9.44
CA VAL A 336 27.11 -1.72 -8.63
C VAL A 336 28.60 -1.57 -8.42
N ASP A 337 29.09 -2.00 -7.27
CA ASP A 337 30.52 -2.04 -6.98
C ASP A 337 31.22 -2.96 -7.98
N ALA A 338 32.31 -2.47 -8.58
CA ALA A 338 32.96 -3.16 -9.70
C ALA A 338 33.59 -4.49 -9.26
N ALA A 339 34.09 -4.56 -8.02
CA ALA A 339 34.75 -5.74 -7.47
C ALA A 339 33.76 -6.80 -6.99
N SER A 340 32.80 -6.42 -6.15
CA SER A 340 31.85 -7.35 -5.53
C SER A 340 30.58 -7.60 -6.36
N GLY A 341 30.24 -6.69 -7.28
CA GLY A 341 28.98 -6.70 -8.01
C GLY A 341 27.75 -6.35 -7.16
N GLN A 342 27.94 -5.92 -5.91
CA GLN A 342 26.86 -5.51 -5.02
C GLN A 342 26.28 -4.17 -5.44
N PRO A 343 24.94 -3.98 -5.42
CA PRO A 343 24.32 -2.69 -5.66
C PRO A 343 24.77 -1.63 -4.65
N ILE A 344 25.15 -0.46 -5.15
CA ILE A 344 25.59 0.65 -4.30
C ILE A 344 24.38 1.54 -3.99
N PRO A 345 24.04 1.78 -2.71
CA PRO A 345 22.99 2.72 -2.37
C PRO A 345 23.45 4.16 -2.60
N LEU A 346 22.59 4.97 -3.20
CA LEU A 346 22.85 6.39 -3.48
C LEU A 346 22.36 7.26 -2.33
N LYS A 347 23.15 8.30 -1.99
CA LYS A 347 22.66 9.42 -1.18
C LYS A 347 21.85 10.35 -2.08
N LEU A 348 20.52 10.16 -2.08
CA LEU A 348 19.61 10.83 -2.99
C LEU A 348 19.58 12.35 -2.81
N GLY A 349 19.73 12.83 -1.57
CA GLY A 349 19.82 14.27 -1.31
C GLY A 349 21.04 14.94 -1.97
N VAL A 350 22.15 14.22 -2.14
CA VAL A 350 23.31 14.70 -2.90
C VAL A 350 22.99 14.66 -4.39
N TYR A 351 22.52 13.51 -4.89
CA TYR A 351 22.19 13.33 -6.30
C TYR A 351 21.21 14.38 -6.82
N PHE A 352 20.08 14.57 -6.15
CA PHE A 352 19.04 15.51 -6.58
C PHE A 352 19.48 16.98 -6.49
N LYS A 353 20.35 17.35 -5.55
CA LYS A 353 20.80 18.75 -5.42
C LYS A 353 21.91 19.11 -6.39
N THR A 354 22.78 18.16 -6.73
CA THR A 354 24.02 18.48 -7.47
C THR A 354 24.12 17.82 -8.83
N GLY A 355 23.30 16.81 -9.13
CA GLY A 355 23.44 15.98 -10.33
C GLY A 355 24.75 15.19 -10.37
N ASP A 356 25.42 15.01 -9.23
CA ASP A 356 26.75 14.37 -9.18
C ASP A 356 26.61 12.93 -8.69
N LEU A 357 26.60 11.99 -9.65
CA LEU A 357 26.44 10.57 -9.37
C LEU A 357 27.60 10.02 -8.52
N GLU A 358 28.84 10.41 -8.81
CA GLU A 358 30.02 9.92 -8.07
C GLU A 358 29.98 10.35 -6.60
N LYS A 359 29.66 11.62 -6.33
CA LYS A 359 29.49 12.09 -4.96
C LYS A 359 28.34 11.37 -4.25
N ALA A 360 27.23 11.11 -4.96
CA ALA A 360 26.10 10.38 -4.39
C ALA A 360 26.43 8.91 -4.08
N ILE A 361 27.25 8.26 -4.91
CA ILE A 361 27.78 6.90 -4.70
C ILE A 361 28.69 6.87 -3.48
N VAL A 362 29.69 7.76 -3.42
CA VAL A 362 30.66 7.80 -2.31
C VAL A 362 29.97 8.10 -0.98
N ALA A 363 29.08 9.10 -0.95
CA ALA A 363 28.31 9.43 0.24
C ALA A 363 27.36 8.29 0.64
N GLY A 364 26.68 7.69 -0.33
CA GLY A 364 25.72 6.64 -0.07
C GLY A 364 26.35 5.34 0.43
N ALA A 365 27.47 4.93 -0.16
CA ALA A 365 28.26 3.79 0.32
C ALA A 365 28.76 4.00 1.74
N LYS A 366 29.29 5.20 2.05
CA LYS A 366 29.76 5.56 3.39
C LYS A 366 28.62 5.50 4.41
N ASP A 367 27.49 6.16 4.12
CA ASP A 367 26.34 6.20 5.03
C ASP A 367 25.70 4.82 5.24
N ALA A 368 25.81 3.93 4.25
CA ALA A 368 25.34 2.56 4.33
C ALA A 368 26.33 1.60 5.03
N GLY A 369 27.56 2.06 5.33
CA GLY A 369 28.62 1.21 5.87
C GLY A 369 29.12 0.14 4.89
N MET A 370 28.97 0.38 3.58
CA MET A 370 29.42 -0.52 2.52
C MET A 370 30.93 -0.42 2.31
N ASP A 371 31.61 -1.56 2.20
CA ASP A 371 33.02 -1.63 1.78
C ASP A 371 33.11 -1.43 0.25
N TYR A 372 33.07 -0.17 -0.17
CA TYR A 372 33.09 0.22 -1.58
C TYR A 372 34.51 0.21 -2.15
N SER A 373 34.72 -0.46 -3.28
CA SER A 373 36.06 -0.59 -3.90
C SER A 373 36.62 0.71 -4.47
N GLY A 374 35.82 1.77 -4.56
CA GLY A 374 36.18 3.02 -5.23
C GLY A 374 35.88 3.04 -6.73
N ALA A 375 35.40 1.93 -7.29
CA ALA A 375 34.97 1.85 -8.68
C ALA A 375 33.59 1.19 -8.82
N TRP A 376 32.77 1.69 -9.74
CA TRP A 376 31.44 1.15 -10.01
C TRP A 376 31.25 0.85 -11.50
N ARG A 377 30.21 0.08 -11.81
CA ARG A 377 29.71 -0.12 -13.17
C ARG A 377 28.18 -0.13 -13.18
N ALA A 378 27.57 0.21 -14.31
CA ALA A 378 26.13 0.14 -14.46
C ALA A 378 25.66 -1.32 -14.49
N LYS A 379 24.51 -1.59 -13.85
CA LYS A 379 23.78 -2.85 -13.99
C LYS A 379 22.29 -2.57 -14.07
N THR A 380 21.62 -3.20 -15.04
CA THR A 380 20.17 -3.18 -15.14
C THR A 380 19.57 -4.32 -14.34
N PHE A 381 18.53 -4.00 -13.57
CA PHE A 381 17.74 -4.90 -12.75
C PHE A 381 16.33 -4.95 -13.30
N ASN A 382 15.82 -6.17 -13.50
CA ASN A 382 14.44 -6.42 -13.92
C ASN A 382 13.63 -6.80 -12.69
N ILE A 383 12.61 -6.01 -12.36
CA ILE A 383 11.88 -6.09 -11.09
C ILE A 383 10.39 -6.23 -11.40
N PRO A 384 9.81 -7.44 -11.23
CA PRO A 384 8.39 -7.64 -11.43
C PRO A 384 7.59 -7.12 -10.24
N PHE A 385 6.87 -6.01 -10.43
CA PHE A 385 5.90 -5.52 -9.47
C PHE A 385 4.56 -6.20 -9.70
N GLN A 386 4.07 -6.92 -8.69
CA GLN A 386 2.77 -7.57 -8.78
C GLN A 386 1.65 -6.53 -8.98
N LEU A 387 0.73 -6.85 -9.89
CA LEU A 387 -0.49 -6.12 -10.11
C LEU A 387 -1.60 -6.76 -9.27
N SER A 388 -2.29 -5.96 -8.47
CA SER A 388 -3.34 -6.44 -7.53
C SER A 388 -4.57 -5.55 -7.46
N HIS A 389 -4.56 -4.43 -8.18
CA HIS A 389 -5.66 -3.47 -8.30
C HIS A 389 -5.83 -3.09 -9.77
N GLY A 390 -6.87 -2.33 -10.08
CA GLY A 390 -7.26 -2.07 -11.47
C GLY A 390 -8.04 -3.25 -12.04
N ILE A 391 -8.85 -3.92 -11.20
CA ILE A 391 -9.72 -5.02 -11.61
C ILE A 391 -10.82 -4.46 -12.49
N LEU A 392 -10.88 -4.93 -13.73
CA LEU A 392 -11.84 -4.48 -14.72
C LEU A 392 -13.20 -5.21 -14.59
N PRO A 393 -14.28 -4.62 -15.14
CA PRO A 393 -15.55 -5.30 -15.34
C PRO A 393 -15.41 -6.66 -16.02
N ALA A 394 -16.32 -7.59 -15.70
CA ALA A 394 -16.23 -8.96 -16.18
C ALA A 394 -16.32 -9.09 -17.72
N ASP A 395 -17.03 -8.16 -18.38
CA ASP A 395 -17.15 -8.08 -19.83
C ASP A 395 -15.93 -7.44 -20.53
N GLU A 396 -15.02 -6.85 -19.76
CA GLU A 396 -13.73 -6.34 -20.24
C GLU A 396 -12.56 -7.30 -19.94
N ALA A 397 -12.82 -8.42 -19.25
CA ALA A 397 -11.78 -9.41 -18.96
C ALA A 397 -11.12 -9.97 -20.23
N ILE A 398 -9.87 -10.41 -20.10
CA ILE A 398 -9.09 -10.99 -21.20
C ILE A 398 -9.84 -12.20 -21.80
N THR A 399 -9.97 -12.18 -23.12
CA THR A 399 -10.66 -13.23 -23.88
C THR A 399 -9.70 -14.34 -24.35
N CYS A 400 -10.26 -15.47 -24.78
CA CYS A 400 -9.47 -16.62 -25.27
C CYS A 400 -8.48 -16.23 -26.37
N GLN A 401 -8.91 -15.41 -27.34
CA GLN A 401 -8.11 -15.04 -28.52
C GLN A 401 -6.91 -14.15 -28.17
N GLU A 402 -6.99 -13.41 -27.06
CA GLU A 402 -5.88 -12.57 -26.61
C GLU A 402 -4.71 -13.39 -26.08
N CYS A 403 -4.95 -14.59 -25.55
CA CYS A 403 -3.88 -15.47 -25.06
C CYS A 403 -3.52 -16.58 -26.07
N HIS A 404 -4.53 -17.18 -26.71
CA HIS A 404 -4.37 -18.42 -27.47
C HIS A 404 -4.05 -18.21 -28.96
N THR A 405 -3.18 -17.25 -29.25
CA THR A 405 -2.66 -16.97 -30.58
C THR A 405 -1.13 -16.95 -30.56
N PRO A 406 -0.43 -17.11 -31.70
CA PRO A 406 1.03 -17.09 -31.71
C PRO A 406 1.63 -15.74 -31.28
N ALA A 407 0.87 -14.65 -31.43
CA ALA A 407 1.21 -13.31 -30.97
C ALA A 407 0.35 -12.87 -29.78
N GLY A 408 -0.18 -13.83 -29.02
CA GLY A 408 -1.01 -13.58 -27.86
C GLY A 408 -0.19 -13.07 -26.66
N ARG A 409 -0.90 -12.76 -25.58
CA ARG A 409 -0.35 -12.22 -24.33
C ARG A 409 0.59 -13.18 -23.59
N LEU A 410 0.48 -14.48 -23.85
CA LEU A 410 1.26 -15.52 -23.15
C LEU A 410 2.32 -16.12 -24.07
N ASP A 411 3.58 -15.97 -23.70
CA ASP A 411 4.65 -16.79 -24.26
C ASP A 411 4.67 -18.14 -23.54
N PHE A 412 3.93 -19.12 -24.08
CA PHE A 412 3.84 -20.44 -23.48
C PHE A 412 5.21 -21.16 -23.39
N ALA A 413 6.15 -20.88 -24.31
CA ALA A 413 7.47 -21.49 -24.26
C ALA A 413 8.29 -20.93 -23.10
N GLU A 414 8.32 -19.61 -22.92
CA GLU A 414 8.96 -18.98 -21.73
C GLU A 414 8.29 -19.39 -20.42
N LEU A 415 6.98 -19.69 -20.45
CA LEU A 415 6.24 -20.19 -19.29
C LEU A 415 6.47 -21.67 -18.98
N GLY A 416 7.29 -22.38 -19.76
CA GLY A 416 7.70 -23.76 -19.49
C GLY A 416 6.84 -24.84 -20.17
N TYR A 417 5.92 -24.48 -21.06
CA TYR A 417 5.15 -25.46 -21.82
C TYR A 417 6.02 -26.13 -22.89
N GLY A 418 5.90 -27.45 -23.04
CA GLY A 418 6.56 -28.20 -24.11
C GLY A 418 6.01 -27.86 -25.50
N GLU A 419 6.81 -28.09 -26.54
CA GLU A 419 6.53 -27.68 -27.93
C GLU A 419 5.14 -28.09 -28.45
N GLU A 420 4.68 -29.31 -28.13
CA GLU A 420 3.34 -29.78 -28.52
C GLU A 420 2.23 -28.94 -27.89
N ASN A 421 2.37 -28.62 -26.59
CA ASN A 421 1.40 -27.76 -25.90
C ASN A 421 1.48 -26.32 -26.40
N VAL A 422 2.66 -25.80 -26.72
CA VAL A 422 2.80 -24.47 -27.32
C VAL A 422 2.07 -24.41 -28.66
N ALA A 423 2.28 -25.38 -29.55
CA ALA A 423 1.60 -25.45 -30.84
C ALA A 423 0.07 -25.57 -30.70
N LEU A 424 -0.39 -26.36 -29.73
CA LEU A 424 -1.81 -26.49 -29.43
C LEU A 424 -2.39 -25.18 -28.88
N LEU A 425 -1.82 -24.64 -27.80
CA LEU A 425 -2.35 -23.49 -27.06
C LEU A 425 -2.30 -22.20 -27.87
N THR A 426 -1.38 -22.06 -28.83
CA THR A 426 -1.30 -20.91 -29.75
C THR A 426 -2.20 -21.05 -30.98
N SER A 427 -2.85 -22.21 -31.18
CA SER A 427 -3.76 -22.44 -32.31
C SER A 427 -5.23 -22.53 -31.92
N LEU A 428 -5.58 -22.59 -30.62
CA LEU A 428 -6.98 -22.74 -30.15
C LEU A 428 -7.92 -21.61 -30.59
N ALA A 429 -7.40 -20.42 -30.87
CA ALA A 429 -8.17 -19.26 -31.32
C ALA A 429 -8.15 -19.04 -32.84
N SER A 430 -7.43 -19.86 -33.62
CA SER A 430 -7.39 -19.74 -35.08
C SER A 430 -8.76 -20.05 -35.69
N PRO A 431 -9.18 -19.40 -36.79
CA PRO A 431 -10.34 -19.82 -37.57
C PRO A 431 -10.27 -21.29 -38.02
N ASP A 432 -9.06 -21.84 -38.13
CA ASP A 432 -8.77 -23.23 -38.50
C ASP A 432 -8.69 -24.18 -37.30
N ALA A 433 -8.85 -23.67 -36.07
CA ALA A 433 -9.00 -24.48 -34.87
C ALA A 433 -10.28 -25.30 -35.04
N GLY A 434 -10.14 -26.55 -35.48
CA GLY A 434 -11.26 -27.46 -35.67
C GLY A 434 -12.20 -27.43 -34.45
N GLN A 435 -13.50 -27.68 -34.69
CA GLN A 435 -14.54 -27.44 -33.69
C GLN A 435 -14.13 -27.94 -32.29
N PRO A 436 -14.34 -27.12 -31.24
CA PRO A 436 -13.99 -27.51 -29.89
C PRO A 436 -14.63 -28.87 -29.61
N LYS A 437 -13.80 -29.88 -29.30
CA LYS A 437 -14.32 -31.17 -28.86
C LYS A 437 -15.22 -30.91 -27.66
N THR A 438 -16.50 -31.28 -27.76
CA THR A 438 -17.45 -31.17 -26.65
C THR A 438 -16.86 -31.87 -25.45
N LEU A 439 -16.40 -31.09 -24.48
CA LEU A 439 -15.87 -31.62 -23.24
C LEU A 439 -17.08 -32.18 -22.50
N GLN A 440 -17.22 -33.51 -22.46
CA GLN A 440 -18.25 -34.18 -21.66
C GLN A 440 -17.88 -34.04 -20.18
N VAL A 441 -18.12 -32.85 -19.67
CA VAL A 441 -18.05 -32.55 -18.26
C VAL A 441 -19.31 -33.12 -17.63
N LYS A 442 -19.19 -34.12 -16.75
CA LYS A 442 -20.23 -34.37 -15.76
C LYS A 442 -20.34 -33.11 -14.91
N VAL A 443 -21.32 -32.28 -15.24
CA VAL A 443 -21.74 -31.16 -14.40
C VAL A 443 -22.31 -31.82 -13.15
N ALA A 444 -21.61 -31.70 -12.03
CA ALA A 444 -22.24 -31.99 -10.75
C ALA A 444 -23.45 -31.05 -10.65
N PRO A 445 -24.63 -31.54 -10.22
CA PRO A 445 -25.79 -30.68 -10.06
C PRO A 445 -25.37 -29.47 -9.23
N ARG A 446 -25.72 -28.27 -9.71
CA ARG A 446 -25.53 -27.01 -9.00
C ARG A 446 -25.97 -27.26 -7.56
N ALA A 447 -25.07 -27.09 -6.60
CA ALA A 447 -25.46 -27.12 -5.19
C ALA A 447 -26.67 -26.19 -5.05
N GLU A 448 -27.70 -26.65 -4.34
CA GLU A 448 -28.83 -25.78 -4.04
C GLU A 448 -28.27 -24.46 -3.51
N PRO A 449 -28.76 -23.30 -4.00
CA PRO A 449 -28.36 -22.02 -3.45
C PRO A 449 -28.47 -22.14 -1.94
N LEU A 450 -27.38 -21.82 -1.23
CA LEU A 450 -27.48 -21.67 0.22
C LEU A 450 -28.70 -20.78 0.48
N PRO A 451 -29.57 -21.14 1.44
CA PRO A 451 -30.73 -20.32 1.76
C PRO A 451 -30.23 -18.90 1.91
N LYS A 452 -30.85 -17.97 1.17
CA LYS A 452 -30.52 -16.54 1.26
C LYS A 452 -30.64 -16.18 2.73
N THR A 453 -29.51 -16.04 3.41
CA THR A 453 -29.46 -15.35 4.69
C THR A 453 -29.77 -13.91 4.33
N SER A 454 -31.03 -13.53 4.49
CA SER A 454 -31.42 -12.13 4.59
C SER A 454 -30.50 -11.52 5.63
N LEU A 455 -29.62 -10.61 5.23
CA LEU A 455 -28.92 -9.71 6.14
C LEU A 455 -29.92 -8.66 6.67
N GLU A 456 -31.04 -9.16 7.24
CA GLU A 456 -32.05 -8.39 7.95
C GLU A 456 -32.14 -8.80 9.42
N GLU A 457 -31.18 -9.60 9.91
CA GLU A 457 -31.00 -9.73 11.35
C GLU A 457 -30.01 -8.66 11.83
N PRO A 458 -30.46 -7.67 12.64
CA PRO A 458 -29.54 -6.79 13.34
C PRO A 458 -28.57 -7.64 14.16
N PRO A 459 -27.35 -7.14 14.43
CA PRO A 459 -26.34 -7.89 15.17
C PRO A 459 -26.94 -8.45 16.46
N PRO A 460 -26.51 -9.66 16.91
CA PRO A 460 -26.98 -10.21 18.17
C PRO A 460 -26.83 -9.13 19.23
N SER A 461 -27.96 -8.81 19.89
CA SER A 461 -28.00 -7.78 20.91
C SER A 461 -26.80 -7.94 21.82
N VAL A 462 -26.01 -6.88 21.96
CA VAL A 462 -24.98 -6.72 22.99
C VAL A 462 -25.48 -7.44 24.25
N PRO A 463 -24.71 -8.38 24.85
CA PRO A 463 -25.15 -9.04 26.07
C PRO A 463 -25.58 -7.93 27.03
N LYS A 464 -26.86 -7.94 27.41
CA LYS A 464 -27.43 -6.94 28.31
C LYS A 464 -26.42 -6.73 29.43
N ALA A 465 -25.96 -5.48 29.58
CA ALA A 465 -25.14 -5.08 30.70
C ALA A 465 -25.71 -5.75 31.95
N LEU A 466 -24.84 -6.42 32.72
CA LEU A 466 -25.20 -7.16 33.91
C LEU A 466 -26.14 -6.28 34.77
N GLU A 467 -27.46 -6.52 34.68
CA GLU A 467 -28.46 -5.80 35.46
C GLU A 467 -28.35 -6.33 36.88
N ILE A 468 -27.39 -5.81 37.63
CA ILE A 468 -27.32 -5.99 39.08
C ILE A 468 -28.56 -5.28 39.63
N PRO A 469 -29.49 -5.97 40.30
CA PRO A 469 -30.68 -5.33 40.84
C PRO A 469 -30.27 -4.32 41.92
N TRP A 470 -30.31 -3.04 41.56
CA TRP A 470 -30.05 -1.93 42.47
C TRP A 470 -31.16 -1.90 43.52
N THR A 471 -30.86 -2.43 44.70
CA THR A 471 -31.65 -2.15 45.90
C THR A 471 -31.00 -1.00 46.67
N PRO A 472 -31.77 -0.18 47.39
CA PRO A 472 -31.21 0.84 48.29
C PRO A 472 -30.18 0.25 49.27
N ALA A 473 -30.33 -1.03 49.64
CA ALA A 473 -29.37 -1.76 50.47
C ALA A 473 -28.01 -2.00 49.77
N ALA A 474 -28.02 -2.32 48.47
CA ALA A 474 -26.79 -2.49 47.69
C ALA A 474 -26.02 -1.17 47.53
N ALA A 475 -26.73 -0.05 47.32
CA ALA A 475 -26.14 1.28 47.26
C ALA A 475 -25.50 1.69 48.60
N ILE A 476 -26.17 1.41 49.72
CA ILE A 476 -25.61 1.67 51.06
C ILE A 476 -24.36 0.82 51.32
N LEU A 477 -24.36 -0.45 50.91
CA LEU A 477 -23.21 -1.33 51.09
C LEU A 477 -21.99 -0.85 50.29
N ILE A 478 -22.20 -0.41 49.04
CA ILE A 478 -21.13 0.15 48.19
C ILE A 478 -20.58 1.44 48.82
N ILE A 479 -21.44 2.33 49.32
CA ILE A 479 -21.00 3.56 49.99
C ILE A 479 -20.17 3.24 51.24
N ILE A 480 -20.57 2.25 52.05
CA ILE A 480 -19.82 1.83 53.23
C ILE A 480 -18.44 1.28 52.84
N VAL A 481 -18.37 0.45 51.79
CA VAL A 481 -17.11 -0.12 51.29
C VAL A 481 -16.20 0.98 50.75
N VAL A 482 -16.72 1.94 49.99
CA VAL A 482 -15.95 3.07 49.48
C VAL A 482 -15.44 3.94 50.63
N ILE A 483 -16.27 4.25 51.63
CA ILE A 483 -15.85 5.00 52.82
C ILE A 483 -14.75 4.25 53.59
N ALA A 484 -14.87 2.92 53.74
CA ALA A 484 -13.86 2.10 54.41
C ALA A 484 -12.54 2.07 53.64
N ILE A 485 -12.58 2.00 52.30
CA ILE A 485 -11.39 2.05 51.44
C ILE A 485 -10.73 3.43 51.54
N VAL A 486 -11.49 4.52 51.48
CA VAL A 486 -10.98 5.88 51.60
C VAL A 486 -10.36 6.10 52.99
N LEU A 487 -11.02 5.67 54.07
CA LEU A 487 -10.46 5.73 55.43
C LEU A 487 -9.17 4.91 55.55
N TYR A 488 -9.12 3.71 54.97
CA TYR A 488 -7.93 2.88 54.95
C TYR A 488 -6.77 3.56 54.22
N LEU A 489 -7.03 4.14 53.04
CA LEU A 489 -6.02 4.86 52.26
C LEU A 489 -5.52 6.11 52.98
N LEU A 490 -6.43 6.88 53.62
CA LEU A 490 -6.07 8.05 54.43
C LEU A 490 -5.23 7.68 55.66
N LEU A 491 -5.56 6.56 56.33
CA LEU A 491 -4.77 6.04 57.45
C LEU A 491 -3.40 5.54 56.99
N ARG A 492 -3.29 4.97 55.77
CA ARG A 492 -2.02 4.53 55.19
C ARG A 492 -1.13 5.72 54.81
N LEU A 493 -1.70 6.73 54.16
CA LEU A 493 -1.02 7.99 53.84
C LEU A 493 -0.53 8.71 55.10
N LYS A 494 -1.34 8.74 56.17
CA LYS A 494 -0.92 9.33 57.45
C LYS A 494 0.22 8.54 58.11
N LYS A 495 0.34 7.24 57.85
CA LYS A 495 1.44 6.40 58.36
C LYS A 495 2.74 6.58 57.57
N GLU A 496 2.65 6.90 56.28
CA GLU A 496 3.80 7.24 55.42
C GLU A 496 4.31 8.67 55.63
N VAL A 497 3.48 9.59 56.10
CA VAL A 497 3.88 10.99 56.41
C VAL A 497 4.47 11.13 57.84
N ASN A 498 4.25 10.16 58.73
CA ASN A 498 4.80 10.16 60.10
C ASN A 498 5.94 9.14 60.32
N ALA A 499 6.42 8.49 59.25
CA ALA A 499 7.64 7.70 59.20
C ALA A 499 8.70 8.52 58.44
#